data_AF-A0A645I7Z6-F1
#
_entry.id   AF-A0A645I7Z6-F1
#
_cell.length_a   1.000
_cell.length_b   1.000
_cell.length_c   1.000
_cell.angle_alpha   90.00
_cell.angle_beta   90.00
_cell.angle_gamma   90.00
#
_symmetry.space_group_name_H-M   'P 1'
#
loop_
_entity.id
_entity.type
_entity.pdbx_description
1 polymer ?
#
loop_
_entity_poly.entity_id
_entity_poly.type
_entity_poly.pdbx_seq_one_letter_code
_entity_poly.pdbx_strand_id
1 'polypeptide(L)' 'MFSTRYKGQSFYIDKPSVADSNLITASCTGALLWAKQIIDHLGVFQADTLEAWYEYFSTGKPEHFFALMQTLPSSNSVPQ' A
#
# COMPACT_ATOMS: atom_id res chain seq x y z
N MET A 1 2.90 29.47 -10.96
CA MET A 1 3.44 29.11 -12.29
C MET A 1 3.30 27.59 -12.43
N PHE A 2 2.38 27.12 -13.28
CA PHE A 2 2.20 25.69 -13.54
C PHE A 2 3.06 25.31 -14.75
N SER A 3 3.54 24.07 -14.80
CA SER A 3 4.34 23.57 -15.92
C SER A 3 3.52 23.63 -17.21
N THR A 4 3.89 24.52 -18.15
CA THR A 4 3.11 24.79 -19.39
C THR A 4 3.00 23.59 -20.33
N ARG A 5 3.81 22.55 -20.09
CA ARG A 5 3.79 21.29 -20.86
C ARG A 5 2.98 20.18 -20.20
N TYR A 6 2.60 20.31 -18.93
CA TYR A 6 1.77 19.31 -18.27
C TYR A 6 0.31 19.45 -18.74
N LYS A 7 -0.18 18.43 -19.45
CA LYS A 7 -1.54 18.38 -20.00
C LYS A 7 -2.47 17.43 -19.22
N GLY A 8 -2.00 16.87 -18.11
CA GLY A 8 -2.69 15.81 -17.36
C GLY A 8 -3.71 16.30 -16.32
N GLN A 9 -4.02 17.60 -16.27
CA GLN A 9 -4.86 18.18 -15.20
C GLN A 9 -6.23 17.51 -15.07
N SER A 10 -6.83 17.06 -16.18
CA SER A 10 -8.11 16.32 -16.17
C SER A 10 -8.03 14.93 -15.51
N PHE A 11 -6.82 14.38 -15.35
CA PHE A 11 -6.56 13.10 -14.69
C PHE A 11 -6.14 13.28 -13.23
N TYR A 12 -6.08 14.52 -12.73
CA TYR A 12 -5.76 14.77 -11.33
C TYR A 12 -6.87 14.24 -10.43
N ILE A 13 -6.49 13.46 -9.42
CA ILE A 13 -7.39 12.90 -8.42
C ILE A 13 -6.87 13.38 -7.06
N ASP A 14 -7.72 14.10 -6.32
CA ASP A 14 -7.39 14.64 -5.00
C ASP A 14 -7.43 13.53 -3.93
N LYS A 15 -6.40 12.68 -3.95
CA LYS A 15 -6.17 11.58 -3.01
C LYS A 15 -4.69 11.51 -2.63
N PRO A 16 -4.36 11.05 -1.42
CA PRO A 16 -2.97 10.94 -0.97
C PRO A 16 -2.13 9.97 -1.81
N SER A 17 -2.75 8.93 -2.37
CA SER A 17 -2.10 8.01 -3.30
C SER A 17 -3.11 7.42 -4.30
N VAL A 18 -2.70 7.24 -5.54
CA VAL A 18 -3.51 6.75 -6.65
C VAL A 18 -2.71 5.70 -7.41
N ALA A 19 -3.32 4.53 -7.63
CA ALA A 19 -2.82 3.49 -8.50
C ALA A 19 -3.70 3.40 -9.75
N ASP A 20 -3.08 3.43 -10.92
CA ASP A 20 -3.71 3.13 -12.20
C ASP A 20 -2.80 2.20 -13.01
N SER A 21 -3.26 0.96 -13.18
CA SER A 21 -2.54 -0.08 -13.92
C SER A 21 -1.11 -0.28 -13.38
N ASN A 22 -0.09 0.18 -14.11
CA ASN A 22 1.33 0.05 -13.75
C ASN A 22 1.94 1.37 -13.22
N LEU A 23 1.13 2.39 -12.98
CA LEU A 23 1.57 3.69 -12.46
C LEU A 23 0.93 3.95 -11.10
N ILE A 24 1.77 4.11 -10.09
CA ILE A 24 1.34 4.46 -8.73
C ILE A 24 1.99 5.79 -8.35
N THR A 25 1.18 6.79 -8.05
CA THR A 25 1.64 8.14 -7.67
C THR A 25 1.06 8.54 -6.33
N ALA A 26 1.80 9.35 -5.57
CA ALA A 26 1.39 9.80 -4.25
C ALA A 26 1.84 11.23 -3.96
N SER A 27 1.13 11.88 -3.05
CA SER A 27 1.61 13.11 -2.42
C SER A 27 2.70 12.80 -1.40
N CYS A 28 3.45 13.82 -0.96
CA CYS A 28 4.46 13.65 0.07
C CYS A 28 3.91 13.16 1.42
N THR A 29 2.61 13.34 1.69
CA THR A 29 1.93 12.86 2.91
C THR A 29 1.27 11.49 2.73
N GLY A 30 1.25 10.93 1.51
CA GLY A 30 0.57 9.68 1.18
C GLY A 30 1.44 8.42 1.30
N ALA A 31 2.64 8.50 1.89
CA ALA A 31 3.65 7.45 1.85
C ALA A 31 3.14 6.07 2.31
N LEU A 32 2.30 6.00 3.35
CA LEU A 32 1.78 4.72 3.84
C LEU A 32 0.80 4.07 2.85
N LEU A 33 -0.16 4.83 2.33
CA LEU A 33 -1.11 4.33 1.32
C LEU A 33 -0.38 3.98 0.01
N TRP A 34 0.64 4.74 -0.34
CA TRP A 34 1.50 4.49 -1.48
C TRP A 34 2.22 3.15 -1.36
N ALA A 35 2.86 2.90 -0.21
CA ALA A 35 3.51 1.63 0.07
C ALA A 35 2.50 0.46 0.04
N LYS A 36 1.29 0.63 0.59
CA LYS A 36 0.21 -0.39 0.49
C LYS A 36 -0.09 -0.74 -0.97
N GLN A 37 -0.31 0.27 -1.81
CA GLN A 37 -0.64 0.08 -3.22
C GLN A 37 0.50 -0.57 -4.02
N ILE A 38 1.76 -0.23 -3.71
CA ILE A 38 2.93 -0.87 -4.33
C ILE A 38 3.00 -2.36 -3.94
N ILE A 39 2.85 -2.68 -2.65
CA ILE A 39 2.91 -4.07 -2.17
C ILE A 39 1.79 -4.90 -2.79
N ASP A 40 0.58 -4.33 -2.88
CA ASP A 40 -0.58 -4.94 -3.54
C ASP A 40 -0.30 -5.24 -5.01
N HIS A 41 0.21 -4.24 -5.74
CA HIS A 41 0.53 -4.38 -7.17
C HIS A 41 1.61 -5.43 -7.44
N LEU A 42 2.61 -5.54 -6.56
CA LEU A 42 3.65 -6.55 -6.67
C LEU A 42 3.19 -7.95 -6.24
N GLY A 43 2.06 -8.07 -5.55
CA GLY A 43 1.50 -9.34 -5.09
C GLY A 43 2.41 -10.10 -4.12
N VAL A 44 3.26 -9.39 -3.36
CA VAL A 44 4.25 -10.02 -2.47
C VAL A 44 3.66 -10.43 -1.12
N PHE A 45 2.52 -9.86 -0.73
CA PHE A 45 1.76 -10.20 0.48
C PHE A 45 0.41 -10.83 0.10
N GLN A 46 -0.09 -11.72 0.97
CA GLN A 46 -1.51 -12.09 0.94
C GLN A 46 -2.37 -10.89 1.32
N ALA A 47 -3.62 -10.87 0.85
CA ALA A 47 -4.52 -9.73 1.02
C ALA A 47 -4.77 -9.40 2.51
N ASP A 48 -4.91 -10.41 3.35
CA ASP A 48 -5.10 -10.27 4.81
C ASP A 48 -3.83 -9.75 5.51
N THR A 49 -2.65 -10.25 5.12
CA THR A 49 -1.36 -9.73 5.59
C THR A 49 -1.18 -8.26 5.25
N LEU A 50 -1.49 -7.87 4.01
CA LEU A 50 -1.37 -6.48 3.58
C LEU A 50 -2.33 -5.55 4.33
N GLU A 51 -3.56 -6.01 4.56
CA GLU A 51 -4.54 -5.22 5.29
C GLU A 51 -4.14 -5.04 6.77
N ALA A 52 -3.74 -6.13 7.44
CA ALA A 52 -3.27 -6.06 8.82
C ALA A 52 -2.00 -5.19 8.97
N TRP A 53 -1.09 -5.26 7.99
CA TRP A 53 0.08 -4.40 7.91
C TRP A 53 -0.32 -2.92 7.83
N TYR A 54 -1.25 -2.58 6.93
CA TYR A 54 -1.70 -1.21 6.74
C TYR A 54 -2.39 -0.65 7.99
N GLU A 55 -3.29 -1.41 8.60
CA GLU A 55 -3.99 -1.02 9.83
C GLU A 55 -3.03 -0.79 11.00
N TYR A 56 -2.01 -1.65 11.15
CA TYR A 56 -1.00 -1.47 12.19
C TYR A 56 -0.22 -0.17 12.02
N PHE A 57 0.31 0.11 10.83
CA PHE A 57 1.08 1.33 10.57
C PHE A 57 0.22 2.60 10.50
N SER A 58 -1.09 2.48 10.21
CA SER A 58 -2.00 3.62 10.18
C SER A 58 -2.48 4.02 11.58
N THR A 59 -2.57 3.08 12.52
CA THR A 59 -3.20 3.32 13.84
C THR A 59 -2.24 3.20 15.02
N GLY A 60 -1.17 2.43 14.88
CA GLY A 60 -0.24 2.10 15.96
C GLY A 60 -0.82 1.19 17.04
N LYS A 61 -2.02 0.62 16.87
CA LYS A 61 -2.66 -0.19 17.92
C LYS A 61 -2.08 -1.61 17.97
N PRO A 62 -1.78 -2.16 19.17
CA PRO A 62 -1.22 -3.51 19.32
C PRO A 62 -2.08 -4.62 18.70
N GLU A 63 -3.41 -4.47 18.71
CA GLU A 63 -4.32 -5.49 18.16
C GLU A 63 -4.02 -5.82 16.70
N HIS A 64 -3.69 -4.81 15.88
CA HIS A 64 -3.34 -5.01 14.48
C HIS A 64 -1.97 -5.64 14.28
N PHE A 65 -1.03 -5.43 15.22
CA PHE A 65 0.25 -6.15 15.21
C PHE A 65 0.02 -7.65 15.40
N PHE A 66 -0.81 -8.05 16.36
CA PHE A 66 -1.11 -9.46 16.58
C PHE A 66 -1.86 -10.07 15.39
N ALA A 67 -2.82 -9.33 14.80
CA ALA A 67 -3.48 -9.74 13.58
C ALA A 67 -2.47 -9.96 12.44
N LEU A 68 -1.54 -9.03 12.23
CA LEU A 68 -0.48 -9.16 11.21
C LEU A 68 0.34 -10.43 11.43
N MET A 69 0.82 -10.68 12.66
CA MET A 69 1.63 -11.87 12.96
C MET A 69 0.88 -13.18 12.70
N GLN A 70 -0.45 -13.21 12.87
CA GLN A 70 -1.27 -14.40 12.61
C GLN A 70 -1.43 -14.71 11.11
N THR A 71 -1.30 -13.72 10.23
CA THR A 71 -1.39 -13.91 8.76
C THR A 71 -0.08 -14.44 8.16
N LEU A 72 1.03 -14.39 8.89
CA LEU A 72 2.32 -14.80 8.37
C LEU A 72 2.41 -16.32 8.25
N PRO A 73 3.13 -16.84 7.22
CA PRO A 73 3.38 -18.26 7.11
C PRO A 73 4.08 -18.79 8.37
N SER A 74 3.57 -19.88 8.93
CA SER A 74 4.31 -20.63 9.94
C SER A 74 5.54 -21.26 9.29
N SER A 75 6.70 -21.24 9.95
CA SER A 75 7.99 -21.71 9.41
C SER A 75 8.06 -23.21 9.06
N ASN A 76 6.95 -23.94 9.00
CA ASN A 76 6.90 -25.40 8.94
C ASN A 76 6.34 -25.99 7.62
N SER A 77 6.30 -25.22 6.53
CA SER A 77 5.96 -25.77 5.22
C SER A 77 7.00 -25.37 4.18
N VAL A 78 8.17 -26.01 4.25
CA VAL A 78 9.02 -26.23 3.09
C VAL A 78 8.44 -27.47 2.38
N PRO A 79 7.99 -27.39 1.11
CA PRO A 79 7.72 -28.60 0.34
C PRO A 79 9.06 -29.30 0.04
N GLN A 80 9.13 -30.61 0.30
CA GLN A 80 10.18 -31.47 -0.28
C GLN A 80 10.07 -31.51 -1.81
#